data_AF-A0A644XS40-F1
#
_entry.id   AF-A0A644XS40-F1
#
_cell.length_a   1.000
_cell.length_b   1.000
_cell.length_c   1.000
_cell.angle_alpha   90.00
_cell.angle_beta   90.00
_cell.angle_gamma   90.00
#
_symmetry.space_group_name_H-M   'P 1'
#
loop_
_entity.id
_entity.type
_entity.pdbx_description
1 polymer ?
#
loop_
_entity_poly.entity_id
_entity_poly.type
_entity_poly.pdbx_seq_one_letter_code
_entity_poly.pdbx_strand_id
1 'polypeptide(L)' 'MKLWKNLKKAFQNYLNRMAKSNQQLFGNSTPDCCKLNRENNNRHHS' A
#
# COMPACT_ATOMS: atom_id res chain seq x y z
N MET A 1 -8.25 26.67 -12.25
CA MET A 1 -7.25 27.18 -11.29
C MET A 1 -6.04 26.23 -11.20
N LYS A 2 -4.81 26.72 -11.41
CA LYS A 2 -3.55 25.93 -11.46
C LYS A 2 -3.25 25.15 -10.16
N LEU A 3 -3.63 25.70 -9.00
CA LEU A 3 -3.42 25.09 -7.68
C LEU A 3 -4.12 23.73 -7.52
N TRP A 4 -5.38 23.63 -7.93
CA TRP A 4 -6.16 22.39 -7.87
C TRP A 4 -5.59 21.29 -8.77
N LYS A 5 -5.03 21.67 -9.93
CA LYS A 5 -4.35 20.72 -10.83
C LYS A 5 -3.08 20.15 -10.18
N ASN A 6 -2.32 21.00 -9.49
CA ASN A 6 -1.10 20.58 -8.79
C ASN A 6 -1.42 19.67 -7.60
N LEU A 7 -2.46 20.01 -6.82
CA LEU A 7 -2.91 19.20 -5.69
C LEU A 7 -3.36 17.80 -6.16
N LYS A 8 -4.16 17.75 -7.24
CA LYS A 8 -4.61 16.48 -7.83
C LYS A 8 -3.43 15.62 -8.31
N LYS A 9 -2.41 16.24 -8.91
CA LYS A 9 -1.21 15.54 -9.37
C LYS A 9 -0.39 14.98 -8.21
N ALA A 10 -0.21 15.75 -7.13
CA ALA A 10 0.47 15.28 -5.92
C ALA A 10 -0.30 14.11 -5.27
N PHE A 11 -1.63 14.21 -5.19
CA PHE A 11 -2.48 13.16 -4.66
C PHE A 11 -2.44 11.87 -5.51
N GLN A 12 -2.51 11.99 -6.83
CA GLN A 12 -2.35 10.84 -7.73
C GLN A 12 -0.97 10.19 -7.60
N ASN A 13 0.09 10.99 -7.49
CA ASN A 13 1.43 10.46 -7.26
C ASN A 13 1.55 9.71 -5.93
N TYR A 14 0.91 10.22 -4.87
CA TYR A 14 0.85 9.54 -3.57
C TYR A 14 0.10 8.20 -3.67
N LEU A 15 -1.08 8.19 -4.28
CA LEU A 15 -1.86 6.97 -4.48
C LEU A 15 -1.10 5.93 -5.31
N ASN A 16 -0.39 6.35 -6.36
CA ASN A 16 0.43 5.45 -7.17
C ASN A 16 1.59 4.83 -6.36
N ARG A 17 2.21 5.59 -5.44
CA ARG A 17 3.25 5.05 -4.54
C ARG A 17 2.66 4.03 -3.56
N MET A 18 1.51 4.34 -2.97
CA MET A 18 0.78 3.42 -2.09
C MET A 18 0.36 2.14 -2.81
N ALA A 19 -0.17 2.24 -4.03
CA ALA A 19 -0.56 1.07 -4.82
C ALA A 19 0.64 0.15 -5.10
N LYS A 20 1.81 0.72 -5.46
CA LYS A 20 3.05 -0.06 -5.63
C LYS A 20 3.50 -0.74 -4.34
N SER A 21 3.45 -0.04 -3.20
CA SER A 21 3.79 -0.62 -1.90
C SER A 21 2.83 -1.74 -1.51
N ASN A 22 1.53 -1.54 -1.72
CA ASN A 22 0.52 -2.55 -1.44
C ASN A 22 0.68 -3.77 -2.35
N GLN A 23 1.04 -3.57 -3.61
CA GLN A 23 1.33 -4.69 -4.52
C GLN A 23 2.58 -5.47 -4.10
N GLN A 24 3.60 -4.79 -3.56
CA GLN A 24 4.79 -5.48 -3.03
C GLN A 24 4.48 -6.29 -1.76
N LEU A 25 3.62 -5.75 -0.88
CA LEU A 25 3.30 -6.37 0.41
C LEU A 25 2.20 -7.45 0.31
N PHE A 26 1.23 -7.26 -0.58
CA PHE A 26 0.03 -8.09 -0.66
C PHE A 26 -0.17 -8.76 -2.04
N GLY A 27 0.72 -8.51 -3.01
CA GLY A 27 0.60 -9.04 -4.37
C GLY A 27 -0.66 -8.51 -5.08
N ASN A 28 -1.37 -9.39 -5.77
CA ASN A 28 -2.67 -9.10 -6.37
C ASN A 28 -3.84 -9.29 -5.39
N SER A 29 -3.57 -9.47 -4.10
CA SER A 29 -4.60 -9.70 -3.11
C SER A 29 -4.97 -8.41 -2.37
N THR A 30 -6.23 -8.30 -1.95
CA THR A 30 -6.71 -7.16 -1.17
C THR A 30 -5.87 -7.01 0.10
N PRO A 31 -5.41 -5.79 0.42
CA PRO A 31 -4.73 -5.51 1.68
C PRO A 31 -5.61 -5.97 2.84
N ASP A 32 -5.09 -6.89 3.64
CA ASP A 32 -5.80 -7.48 4.76
C ASP A 32 -4.90 -7.37 5.99
N CYS A 33 -5.42 -6.76 7.06
CA CYS A 33 -4.66 -6.60 8.30
C CYS A 33 -4.27 -7.96 8.91
N CYS A 34 -5.03 -9.03 8.64
CA CYS A 34 -4.72 -10.38 9.10
C CYS A 34 -3.47 -10.93 8.40
N LYS A 35 -3.24 -10.58 7.12
CA LYS A 35 -2.08 -11.04 6.36
C LYS A 35 -0.79 -10.32 6.78
N LEU A 36 -0.90 -9.03 7.11
CA LEU A 36 0.25 -8.23 7.53
C LEU A 36 0.95 -8.81 8.76
N ASN A 37 0.21 -9.44 9.67
CA ASN A 37 0.74 -10.02 10.90
C ASN A 37 0.95 -11.55 10.85
N ARG A 38 0.55 -12.21 9.76
CA ARG A 38 0.65 -13.67 9.64
C ARG A 38 2.08 -14.14 9.37
N GLU A 39 2.85 -13.39 8.59
CA GLU A 39 4.26 -13.73 8.33
C GLU A 39 5.17 -13.59 9.57
N ASN A 40 4.86 -12.66 10.47
CA ASN A 40 5.62 -12.48 11.71
C ASN A 40 5.31 -13.54 12.77
N ASN A 41 4.08 -14.07 12.82
CA ASN A 41 3.71 -15.09 13.81
C ASN A 41 4.20 -16.51 13.45
N ASN A 42 4.42 -16.81 12.17
CA ASN A 42 4.98 -18.12 11.75
C ASN A 42 6.50 -18.25 11.99
N ARG A 43 7.20 -17.17 12.36
CA ARG A 43 8.64 -17.23 12.74
C ARG A 43 8.87 -17.44 14.24
N HIS A 44 7.81 -17.42 15.05
CA HIS A 44 7.89 -17.54 16.52
C HIS A 44 7.42 -18.90 17.04
N HIS A 45 7.13 -19.86 16.15
CA HIS A 45 6.67 -21.20 16.50
C HIS A 45 7.45 -22.28 15.72
N SER A 46 8.78 -22.15 15.70
CA SER A 46 9.73 -23.17 15.25
C SER A 46 10.82 -23.34 16.28
#